data_AF-A0A6B3CUA1-F1
#
_entry.id   AF-A0A6B3CUA1-F1
#
_cell.length_a   1.000
_cell.length_b   1.000
_cell.length_c   1.000
_cell.angle_alpha   90.00
_cell.angle_beta   90.00
_cell.angle_gamma   90.00
#
_symmetry.space_group_name_H-M   'P 1'
#
loop_
_entity.id
_entity.type
_entity.pdbx_description
1 polymer ?
#
loop_
_entity_poly.entity_id
_entity_poly.type
_entity_poly.pdbx_seq_one_letter_code
_entity_poly.pdbx_strand_id
1 'polypeptide(L)'
;PAAGAQGRSAAEALRSWAVANGSDEEAAEEEVLAREERREAEAKAQRRRQALSGYEVRKSLEPAYTQLALNGSDGPLADERVRRAVARAL
;
A
#
# COMPACT_ATOMS: atom_id res chain seq x y z
N PRO A 1 -11.88 -1.69 -7.37
CA PRO A 1 -11.43 -2.43 -6.16
C PRO A 1 -10.76 -1.49 -5.15
N ALA A 2 -11.52 -1.06 -4.14
CA ALA A 2 -10.97 -0.31 -3.02
C ALA A 2 -10.09 -1.25 -2.21
N ALA A 3 -8.76 -1.10 -2.32
CA ALA A 3 -7.85 -1.61 -1.32
C ALA A 3 -8.10 -0.80 -0.04
N GLY A 4 -9.14 -1.20 0.69
CA GLY A 4 -9.41 -0.69 2.02
C GLY A 4 -8.16 -0.92 2.87
N ALA A 5 -7.84 0.05 3.71
CA ALA A 5 -6.80 -0.04 4.71
C ALA A 5 -7.02 -1.30 5.55
N GLN A 6 -6.34 -2.39 5.21
CA GLN A 6 -6.29 -3.56 6.07
C GLN A 6 -5.29 -3.17 7.16
N GLY A 7 -5.84 -2.67 8.28
CA GLY A 7 -5.07 -2.57 9.51
C GLY A 7 -4.42 -3.92 9.84
N ARG A 8 -3.42 -3.90 10.72
CA ARG A 8 -2.71 -5.12 11.15
C ARG A 8 -3.72 -6.23 11.45
N SER A 9 -3.47 -7.39 10.89
CA SER A 9 -4.22 -8.60 11.20
C SER A 9 -4.10 -8.94 12.69
N ALA A 10 -5.07 -9.69 13.23
CA ALA A 10 -5.02 -10.13 14.62
C ALA A 10 -3.72 -10.91 14.94
N ALA A 11 -3.23 -11.70 13.98
CA ALA A 11 -1.97 -12.44 14.11
C ALA A 11 -0.75 -11.51 14.22
N GLU A 12 -0.69 -10.44 13.42
CA GLU A 12 0.40 -9.46 13.50
C GLU A 12 0.35 -8.66 14.79
N ALA A 13 -0.85 -8.32 15.28
CA ALA A 13 -1.03 -7.64 16.55
C ALA A 13 -0.54 -8.49 17.73
N LEU A 14 -0.84 -9.80 17.72
CA LEU A 14 -0.38 -10.74 18.73
C LEU A 14 1.14 -10.93 18.70
N ARG A 15 1.75 -11.07 17.50
CA ARG A 15 3.21 -11.16 17.36
C ARG A 15 3.92 -9.91 17.89
N SER A 16 3.43 -8.74 17.49
CA SER A 16 3.92 -7.44 17.97
C SER A 16 3.80 -7.30 19.50
N TRP A 17 2.71 -7.81 20.10
CA TRP A 17 2.58 -7.85 21.55
C TRP A 17 3.58 -8.81 22.21
N ALA A 18 3.79 -10.00 21.62
CA ALA A 18 4.71 -10.99 22.15
C ALA A 18 6.18 -10.50 22.10
N VAL A 19 6.59 -9.81 21.04
CA VAL A 19 7.94 -9.22 20.93
C VAL A 19 8.12 -8.10 21.96
N ALA A 20 7.16 -7.18 22.06
CA ALA A 20 7.22 -6.06 23.02
C ALA A 20 7.23 -6.49 24.49
N ASN A 21 6.77 -7.70 24.82
CA ASN A 21 6.76 -8.25 26.18
C ASN A 21 7.67 -9.48 26.30
N GLY A 22 8.57 -9.68 25.33
CA GLY A 22 9.50 -10.79 25.29
C GLY A 22 10.67 -10.62 26.26
N SER A 23 11.49 -11.66 26.38
CA SER A 23 12.71 -11.63 27.20
C SER A 23 13.91 -10.98 26.51
N ASP A 24 13.82 -10.71 25.21
CA ASP A 24 14.83 -9.98 24.44
C ASP A 24 14.53 -8.49 24.57
N GLU A 25 15.29 -7.81 25.44
CA GLU A 25 15.06 -6.42 25.83
C GLU A 25 15.27 -5.44 24.66
N GLU A 26 16.27 -5.68 23.82
CA GLU A 26 16.55 -4.85 22.64
C GLU A 26 15.41 -4.96 21.62
N ALA A 27 14.95 -6.18 21.32
CA ALA A 27 13.83 -6.40 20.43
C ALA A 27 12.50 -5.85 20.99
N ALA A 28 12.32 -5.90 22.31
CA ALA A 28 11.14 -5.36 22.98
C ALA A 28 11.10 -3.83 22.88
N GLU A 29 12.22 -3.15 23.14
CA GLU A 29 12.34 -1.69 23.02
C GLU A 29 12.11 -1.22 21.58
N GLU A 30 12.71 -1.88 20.59
CA GLU A 30 12.50 -1.56 19.17
C GLU A 30 11.02 -1.68 18.79
N GLU A 31 10.36 -2.77 19.20
CA GLU A 31 8.94 -2.96 18.89
C GLU A 31 8.06 -1.93 19.60
N VAL A 32 8.39 -1.52 20.83
CA VAL A 32 7.67 -0.43 21.54
C VAL A 32 7.78 0.87 20.75
N LEU A 33 8.99 1.28 20.36
CA LEU A 33 9.21 2.49 19.55
C LEU A 33 8.44 2.42 18.23
N ALA A 34 8.52 1.29 17.52
CA ALA A 34 7.76 1.09 16.29
C ALA A 34 6.23 1.18 16.52
N ARG A 35 5.71 0.73 17.68
CA ARG A 35 4.29 0.87 18.04
C ARG A 35 3.91 2.33 18.27
N GLU A 36 4.78 3.12 18.88
CA GLU A 36 4.57 4.56 19.10
C GLU A 36 4.56 5.33 17.78
N GLU A 37 5.57 5.15 16.93
CA GLU A 37 5.64 5.78 15.62
C GLU A 37 4.41 5.49 14.76
N ARG A 38 3.93 4.24 14.77
CA ARG A 38 2.70 3.85 14.05
C ARG A 38 1.48 4.57 14.60
N ARG A 39 1.32 4.67 15.93
CA ARG A 39 0.21 5.41 16.55
C ARG A 39 0.24 6.88 16.17
N GLU A 40 1.42 7.49 16.13
CA GLU A 40 1.57 8.88 15.70
C GLU A 40 1.21 9.07 14.22
N ALA A 41 1.65 8.16 13.34
CA ALA A 41 1.33 8.17 11.93
C ALA A 41 -0.19 8.01 11.70
N GLU A 42 -0.83 7.10 12.43
CA GLU A 42 -2.28 6.90 12.41
C GLU A 42 -3.04 8.15 12.89
N ALA A 43 -2.62 8.75 14.00
CA ALA A 43 -3.20 10.00 14.52
C ALA A 43 -3.04 11.15 13.52
N LYS A 44 -1.87 11.30 12.89
CA LYS A 44 -1.63 12.28 11.82
C LYS A 44 -2.55 12.03 10.63
N ALA A 45 -2.70 10.79 10.20
CA ALA A 45 -3.60 10.42 9.11
C ALA A 45 -5.07 10.67 9.46
N GLN A 46 -5.49 10.40 10.69
CA GLN A 46 -6.84 10.67 11.17
C GLN A 46 -7.12 12.17 11.21
N ARG A 47 -6.19 12.99 11.74
CA ARG A 47 -6.29 14.47 11.71
C ARG A 47 -6.44 15.00 10.28
N ARG A 48 -5.64 14.50 9.34
CA ARG A 48 -5.79 14.86 7.91
C ARG A 48 -7.17 14.47 7.36
N ARG A 49 -7.66 13.27 7.65
CA ARG A 49 -8.99 12.82 7.22
C ARG A 49 -10.11 13.68 7.81
N GLN A 50 -10.03 14.02 9.10
CA GLN A 50 -10.97 14.92 9.76
C GLN A 50 -10.95 16.32 9.13
N ALA A 51 -9.76 16.87 8.84
CA ALA A 51 -9.64 18.16 8.16
C ALA A 51 -10.28 18.16 6.75
N LEU A 52 -10.38 16.99 6.11
CA LEU A 52 -11.02 16.83 4.80
C LEU A 52 -12.53 16.54 4.87
N SER A 53 -13.12 16.38 6.07
CA SER A 53 -14.52 15.95 6.25
C SER A 53 -15.57 16.91 5.66
N GLY A 54 -15.23 18.19 5.48
CA GLY A 54 -16.10 19.19 4.87
C GLY A 54 -16.05 19.25 3.34
N TYR A 55 -15.23 18.42 2.68
CA TYR A 55 -15.06 18.41 1.23
C TYR A 55 -15.70 17.17 0.61
N GLU A 56 -16.44 17.36 -0.48
CA GLU A 56 -16.97 16.28 -1.31
C GLU A 56 -16.09 16.07 -2.55
N VAL A 57 -15.57 14.86 -2.74
CA VAL A 57 -14.82 14.50 -3.95
C VAL A 57 -15.80 13.96 -4.99
N ARG A 58 -16.05 14.74 -6.04
CA ARG A 58 -16.90 14.34 -7.17
C ARG A 58 -16.04 13.78 -8.28
N LYS A 59 -16.30 12.53 -8.67
CA LYS A 59 -15.60 11.88 -9.77
C LYS A 59 -16.49 11.87 -11.01
N SER A 60 -16.13 12.65 -12.01
CA SER A 60 -16.72 12.57 -13.35
C SER A 60 -15.80 11.72 -14.21
N LEU A 61 -16.22 10.48 -14.50
CA LEU A 61 -15.49 9.62 -15.42
C LEU A 61 -16.02 9.86 -16.83
N GLU A 62 -15.23 10.54 -17.63
CA GLU A 62 -15.39 10.51 -19.08
C GLU A 62 -14.71 9.24 -19.63
N PRO A 63 -15.13 8.70 -20.79
CA PRO A 63 -14.41 7.63 -21.46
C PRO A 63 -13.02 8.11 -21.91
N ALA A 64 -12.03 7.98 -21.02
CA ALA A 64 -10.64 8.30 -21.29
C ALA A 64 -9.80 7.02 -21.18
N TYR A 65 -9.17 6.62 -22.28
CA TYR A 65 -8.29 5.47 -22.31
C TYR A 65 -6.85 5.94 -22.22
N THR A 66 -6.14 5.51 -21.17
CA THR A 66 -4.68 5.59 -21.15
C THR A 66 -4.12 4.37 -21.87
N GLN A 67 -3.22 4.59 -22.81
CA GLN A 67 -2.60 3.52 -23.59
C GLN A 67 -1.11 3.46 -23.29
N LEU A 68 -0.60 2.24 -23.13
CA LEU A 68 0.83 1.95 -23.07
C LEU A 68 1.23 1.28 -24.39
N ALA A 69 2.16 1.88 -25.12
CA ALA A 69 2.72 1.31 -26.34
C ALA A 69 4.06 0.63 -26.02
N LEU A 70 4.21 -0.64 -26.44
CA LEU A 70 5.47 -1.37 -26.34
C LEU A 70 6.26 -1.20 -27.64
N ASN A 71 7.53 -0.82 -27.53
CA ASN A 71 8.40 -0.74 -28.71
C ASN A 71 8.74 -2.16 -29.21
N GLY A 72 8.20 -2.52 -30.37
CA GLY A 72 8.42 -3.83 -30.99
C GLY A 72 9.36 -3.80 -32.20
N SER A 73 10.14 -2.73 -32.41
CA SER A 73 11.02 -2.64 -33.58
C SER A 73 12.27 -3.51 -33.47
N ASP A 74 12.73 -3.81 -32.25
CA ASP A 74 13.94 -4.60 -32.01
C ASP A 74 13.94 -5.24 -30.61
N GLY A 75 14.88 -6.16 -30.37
CA GLY A 75 15.10 -6.81 -29.09
C GLY A 75 13.99 -7.78 -28.69
N PRO A 76 13.89 -8.14 -27.40
CA PRO A 76 12.93 -9.15 -26.91
C PRO A 76 11.46 -8.81 -27.17
N LEU A 77 11.14 -7.51 -27.28
CA LEU A 77 9.79 -7.03 -27.57
C LEU A 77 9.45 -7.09 -29.07
N ALA A 78 10.39 -7.43 -29.95
CA ALA A 78 10.09 -7.72 -31.35
C ALA A 78 9.16 -8.93 -31.51
N ASP A 79 9.26 -9.91 -30.61
CA ASP A 79 8.35 -11.07 -30.58
C ASP A 79 6.96 -10.67 -30.04
N GLU A 80 5.94 -10.85 -30.89
CA GLU A 80 4.52 -10.67 -30.57
C GLU A 80 4.08 -11.42 -29.30
N ARG A 81 4.63 -12.61 -29.06
CA ARG A 81 4.28 -13.44 -27.91
C ARG A 81 4.73 -12.80 -26.60
N VAL A 82 5.90 -12.17 -26.61
CA VAL A 82 6.43 -11.45 -25.43
C VAL A 82 5.58 -10.21 -25.16
N ARG A 83 5.25 -9.42 -26.20
CA ARG A 83 4.34 -8.26 -26.05
C ARG A 83 2.98 -8.68 -25.49
N ARG A 84 2.42 -9.78 -25.98
CA ARG A 84 1.14 -10.33 -25.52
C ARG A 84 1.21 -10.84 -24.08
N ALA A 85 2.31 -11.48 -23.69
CA ALA A 85 2.53 -11.95 -22.33
C ALA A 85 2.61 -10.76 -21.36
N VAL A 86 3.37 -9.72 -21.70
CA VAL A 86 3.47 -8.48 -20.90
C VAL A 86 2.10 -7.80 -20.78
N ALA A 87 1.37 -7.63 -21.88
CA ALA A 87 0.03 -7.03 -21.86
C ALA A 87 -0.98 -7.82 -21.02
N ARG A 88 -0.79 -9.13 -20.84
CA ARG A 88 -1.64 -9.98 -19.98
C ARG A 88 -1.20 -10.00 -18.52
N ALA A 89 0.01 -9.58 -18.20
CA ALA A 89 0.59 -9.62 -16.86
C ALA A 89 0.45 -8.30 -16.08
N LEU A 90 0.13 -7.20 -16.79
CA LEU A 90 -0.22 -5.90 -16.22
C LEU A 90 -1.69 -5.85 -15.80
#